data_AF-A0A2V9NVU6-F1
#
_entry.id   AF-A0A2V9NVU6-F1
#
_cell.length_a   1.000
_cell.length_b   1.000
_cell.length_c   1.000
_cell.angle_alpha   90.00
_cell.angle_beta   90.00
_cell.angle_gamma   90.00
#
_symmetry.space_group_name_H-M   'P 1'
#
loop_
_entity.id
_entity.type
_entity.pdbx_description
1 polymer ?
#
loop_
_entity_poly.entity_id
_entity_poly.type
_entity_poly.pdbx_seq_one_letter_code
_entity_poly.pdbx_strand_id
1 'polypeptide(L)' 'MVRGEAALVSDAAERGRALTQLRTKYPQYRSDMLPDDAPIVRITPERITSWGKIERKDT' A
#
# COMPACT_ATOMS: atom_id res chain seq x y z
N MET A 1 9.31 10.32 2.51
CA MET A 1 9.98 9.02 2.36
C MET A 1 9.62 8.12 3.53
N VAL A 2 9.11 6.93 3.24
CA VAL A 2 8.84 5.87 4.23
C VAL A 2 9.89 4.77 4.02
N ARG A 3 10.44 4.22 5.10
CA ARG A 3 11.44 3.15 5.11
C ARG A 3 11.07 2.10 6.15
N GLY A 4 11.40 0.85 5.86
CA GLY A 4 11.32 -0.28 6.78
C GLY A 4 11.31 -1.60 6.01
N GLU A 5 11.08 -2.70 6.72
CA GLU A 5 11.10 -4.04 6.16
C GLU A 5 10.13 -4.23 5.00
N ALA A 6 10.61 -4.87 3.91
CA ALA A 6 9.81 -5.28 2.79
C ALA A 6 9.59 -6.80 2.82
N ALA A 7 8.34 -7.23 2.67
CA ALA A 7 7.98 -8.64 2.61
C ALA A 7 6.95 -8.90 1.52
N LEU A 8 7.04 -10.06 0.87
CA LEU A 8 6.00 -10.52 -0.05
C LEU A 8 4.78 -10.97 0.76
N VAL A 9 3.59 -10.56 0.33
CA VAL A 9 2.33 -11.01 0.93
C VAL A 9 1.93 -12.34 0.30
N SER A 10 2.08 -13.43 1.05
CA SER A 10 1.67 -14.78 0.65
C SER A 10 0.27 -15.16 1.11
N ASP A 11 -0.26 -14.52 2.16
CA ASP A 11 -1.61 -14.79 2.65
C ASP A 11 -2.67 -14.24 1.69
N ALA A 12 -3.61 -15.09 1.28
CA ALA A 12 -4.64 -14.73 0.31
C ALA A 12 -5.60 -13.67 0.84
N ALA A 13 -5.92 -13.71 2.15
CA ALA A 13 -6.84 -12.75 2.74
C ALA A 13 -6.20 -11.36 2.87
N GLU A 14 -4.94 -11.28 3.30
CA GLU A 14 -4.14 -10.05 3.33
C GLU A 14 -4.01 -9.47 1.92
N ARG A 15 -3.70 -10.31 0.93
CA ARG A 15 -3.61 -9.89 -0.46
C ARG A 15 -4.92 -9.30 -0.98
N GLY A 16 -6.06 -9.95 -0.72
CA GLY A 16 -7.38 -9.46 -1.12
C GLY A 16 -7.73 -8.10 -0.49
N ARG A 17 -7.39 -7.91 0.80
CA ARG A 17 -7.56 -6.62 1.48
C ARG A 17 -6.67 -5.53 0.88
N ALA A 18 -5.41 -5.85 0.57
CA ALA A 18 -4.48 -4.89 -0.03
C ALA A 18 -4.93 -4.43 -1.42
N LEU A 19 -5.34 -5.35 -2.30
CA LEU A 19 -5.87 -5.03 -3.62
C LEU A 19 -7.11 -4.13 -3.55
N THR A 20 -8.03 -4.45 -2.64
CA THR A 20 -9.24 -3.64 -2.41
C THR A 20 -8.89 -2.21 -2.01
N GLN A 21 -7.95 -2.04 -1.08
CA GLN A 21 -7.50 -0.72 -0.63
C GLN A 21 -6.79 0.06 -1.74
N LEU A 22 -5.91 -0.60 -2.51
CA LEU A 22 -5.23 0.01 -3.66
C LEU A 22 -6.23 0.51 -4.70
N ARG A 23 -7.22 -0.31 -5.08
CA ARG A 23 -8.28 0.04 -6.04
C ARG A 23 -9.26 1.09 -5.53
N THR A 24 -9.42 1.19 -4.21
CA THR A 24 -10.23 2.24 -3.58
C THR A 24 -9.51 3.58 -3.65
N LYS A 25 -8.22 3.59 -3.33
CA LYS A 25 -7.39 4.80 -3.30
C LYS A 25 -6.99 5.29 -4.69
N TYR A 26 -6.78 4.37 -5.62
CA TYR A 26 -6.30 4.62 -6.97
C TYR A 26 -7.26 3.95 -7.98
N PRO A 27 -8.31 4.65 -8.43
CA PRO A 27 -9.31 4.09 -9.34
C PRO A 27 -8.72 3.49 -10.63
N GLN A 28 -7.58 4.00 -11.11
CA GLN A 28 -6.89 3.47 -12.30
C GLN A 28 -6.44 2.00 -12.15
N TYR A 29 -6.27 1.50 -10.93
CA TYR A 29 -5.95 0.09 -10.67
C TYR A 29 -7.17 -0.84 -10.75
N ARG A 30 -8.37 -0.31 -10.98
CA ARG A 30 -9.56 -1.12 -11.30
C ARG A 30 -9.57 -1.58 -12.75
N SER A 31 -8.85 -0.88 -13.62
CA SER A 31 -8.60 -1.26 -15.01
C SER A 31 -7.32 -2.11 -15.10
N ASP A 32 -6.78 -2.28 -16.30
CA ASP A 32 -5.68 -3.21 -16.59
C ASP A 32 -4.30 -2.80 -16.01
N MET A 33 -4.23 -1.71 -15.23
CA MET A 33 -2.98 -1.22 -14.63
C MET A 33 -2.50 -2.03 -13.41
N LEU A 34 -3.35 -2.89 -12.84
CA LEU A 34 -2.99 -3.77 -11.72
C LEU A 34 -3.59 -5.16 -11.93
N PRO A 35 -2.82 -6.10 -12.50
CA PRO A 35 -3.24 -7.49 -12.68
C PRO A 35 -3.62 -8.16 -11.35
N ASP A 36 -4.62 -9.03 -11.39
CA ASP A 36 -5.12 -9.75 -10.21
C ASP A 36 -4.12 -10.75 -9.63
N ASP A 37 -3.04 -11.09 -10.35
CA ASP A 37 -1.96 -12.01 -9.96
C ASP A 37 -0.64 -11.28 -9.62
N ALA A 38 -0.62 -9.95 -9.69
CA ALA A 38 0.58 -9.16 -9.38
C ALA A 38 1.09 -9.45 -7.95
N PRO A 39 2.42 -9.56 -7.74
CA PRO A 39 2.99 -9.73 -6.41
C PRO A 39 2.74 -8.47 -5.58
N ILE A 40 2.29 -8.66 -4.33
CA ILE A 40 2.05 -7.57 -3.40
C ILE A 40 3.18 -7.52 -2.39
N VAL A 41 3.84 -6.37 -2.30
CA VAL A 41 4.89 -6.12 -1.29
C VAL A 41 4.30 -5.28 -0.17
N ARG A 42 4.37 -5.80 1.06
CA ARG A 42 4.11 -5.03 2.27
C ARG A 42 5.40 -4.34 2.69
N ILE A 43 5.31 -3.05 3.00
CA ILE A 43 6.38 -2.30 3.69
C ILE A 43 5.90 -2.03 5.12
N THR A 44 6.59 -2.58 6.11
CA THR A 44 6.34 -2.27 7.54
C THR A 44 7.10 -1.00 7.88
N PRO A 45 6.44 0.15 8.16
CA PRO A 45 7.16 1.40 8.38
C PRO A 45 7.96 1.38 9.69
N GLU A 46 9.26 1.64 9.60
CA GLU A 46 10.16 1.83 10.74
C GLU A 46 10.63 3.28 10.85
N ARG A 47 10.76 3.97 9.71
CA ARG A 47 11.18 5.37 9.67
C ARG A 47 10.45 6.15 8.61
N ILE A 48 9.90 7.30 9.02
CA ILE A 48 9.22 8.25 8.15
C ILE A 48 9.99 9.57 8.16
N THR A 49 10.23 10.13 6.98
CA THR A 49 10.89 11.43 6.80
C THR A 49 10.05 12.26 5.83
N SER A 50 9.56 13.40 6.27
CA SER A 50 8.76 14.32 5.46
C SER A 50 9.59 15.50 5.01
N TRP A 51 9.33 15.99 3.80
CA TRP A 51 9.97 17.19 3.24
C TRP A 51 9.26 18.48 3.69
N GLY A 52 8.16 18.36 4.45
CA GLY A 52 7.41 19.47 5.05
C GLY A 52 6.64 19.01 6.31
N LYS A 53 5.91 19.93 6.95
CA LYS A 53 5.07 19.58 8.10
C LYS A 53 3.95 18.64 7.66
N ILE A 54 3.83 17.49 8.30
CA ILE A 54 2.66 16.62 8.14
C ILE A 54 1.65 17.10 9.17
N GLU A 55 0.56 17.66 8.69
CA GLU A 55 -0.56 18.02 9.57
C GLU A 55 -1.30 16.76 9.97
N ARG A 56 -1.58 16.64 11.26
CA ARG A 56 -2.50 15.62 11.75
C ARG A 56 -3.88 16.03 11.26
N LYS A 57 -4.51 15.18 10.44
CA LYS A 57 -5.95 15.29 10.24
C LYS A 57 -6.60 14.68 11.47
N ASP A 58 -7.17 15.50 12.33
CA ASP A 58 -8.05 15.02 13.39
C ASP A 58 -9.27 14.40 12.69
N THR A 59 -9.49 13.11 12.93
CA THR A 59 -10.64 12.33 12.47
C THR A 59 -11.34 11.79 13.70
#